data_AF-A0A139JWS9-F1
#
_entry.id   AF-A0A139JWS9-F1
#
_cell.length_a   1.000
_cell.length_b   1.000
_cell.length_c   1.000
_cell.angle_alpha   90.00
_cell.angle_beta   90.00
_cell.angle_gamma   90.00
#
_symmetry.space_group_name_H-M   'P 1'
#
loop_
_entity.id
_entity.type
_entity.pdbx_description
1 polymer ?
#
loop_
_entity_poly.entity_id
_entity_poly.type
_entity_poly.pdbx_seq_one_letter_code
_entity_poly.pdbx_strand_id
1 'polypeptide(L)'
;MAAPEGVRVPTGLDDPPRFLFFDADLVAVVLTVTYLGAVLDHIGAGVFLGALSAYGWHKVSGLHGRGYGAALAYWHLGASSFGRTPPSSARHFVR
;
A
#
# COMPACT_ATOMS: atom_id res chain seq x y z
N MET A 1 -0.71 -13.08 -23.71
CA MET A 1 0.64 -13.51 -23.29
C MET A 1 0.51 -14.01 -21.86
N ALA A 2 0.81 -15.29 -21.60
CA ALA A 2 0.77 -15.83 -20.23
C ALA A 2 1.96 -15.27 -19.44
N ALA A 3 1.71 -14.74 -18.24
CA ALA A 3 2.74 -14.20 -17.38
C ALA A 3 3.67 -15.33 -16.88
N PRO A 4 4.98 -15.08 -16.72
CA PRO A 4 5.93 -16.08 -16.25
C PRO A 4 5.55 -16.62 -14.86
N GLU A 5 5.53 -17.95 -14.75
CA GLU A 5 5.22 -18.72 -13.55
C GLU A 5 6.10 -18.23 -12.38
N GLY A 6 5.48 -17.60 -11.37
CA GLY A 6 6.17 -17.22 -10.12
C GLY A 6 6.07 -15.74 -9.74
N VAL A 7 5.77 -14.84 -10.68
CA VAL A 7 5.50 -13.43 -10.38
C VAL A 7 4.05 -13.13 -10.77
N ARG A 8 3.17 -13.05 -9.76
CA ARG A 8 1.76 -12.71 -9.95
C ARG A 8 1.66 -11.21 -10.27
N VAL A 9 1.88 -10.86 -11.53
CA VAL A 9 1.67 -9.50 -12.04
C VAL A 9 0.18 -9.15 -11.84
N PRO A 10 -0.16 -7.98 -11.29
CA PRO A 10 -1.55 -7.54 -11.15
C PRO A 10 -2.24 -7.60 -12.51
N THR A 11 -3.29 -8.41 -12.60
CA THR A 11 -4.08 -8.62 -13.83
C THR A 11 -5.35 -7.76 -13.84
N GLY A 12 -5.78 -7.27 -12.67
CA GLY A 12 -6.90 -6.36 -12.51
C GLY A 12 -6.49 -4.98 -11.99
N LEU A 13 -7.33 -3.97 -12.27
CA LEU A 13 -7.18 -2.61 -11.72
C LEU A 13 -7.35 -2.59 -10.19
N ASP A 14 -8.15 -3.54 -9.66
CA ASP A 14 -8.46 -3.69 -8.24
C ASP A 14 -7.50 -4.65 -7.50
N ASP A 15 -6.46 -5.14 -8.18
CA ASP A 15 -5.47 -5.97 -7.51
C ASP A 15 -4.67 -5.12 -6.51
N PRO A 16 -4.58 -5.54 -5.24
CA PRO A 16 -3.94 -4.74 -4.21
C PRO A 16 -2.47 -4.51 -4.58
N PRO A 17 -1.95 -3.29 -4.39
CA PRO A 17 -0.55 -3.00 -4.65
C PRO A 17 0.32 -3.89 -3.76
N ARG A 18 1.28 -4.58 -4.37
CA ARG A 18 2.22 -5.47 -3.66
C ARG A 18 3.60 -4.87 -3.68
N PHE A 19 4.28 -4.95 -2.54
CA PHE A 19 5.71 -4.71 -2.45
C PHE A 19 6.42 -6.06 -2.38
N LEU A 20 7.04 -6.46 -3.49
CA LEU A 20 7.59 -7.81 -3.69
C LEU A 20 6.50 -8.90 -3.52
N PHE A 21 6.51 -9.60 -2.39
CA PHE A 21 5.58 -10.70 -2.08
C PHE A 21 4.51 -10.31 -1.05
N PHE A 22 4.62 -9.13 -0.43
CA PHE A 22 3.75 -8.67 0.64
C PHE A 22 2.82 -7.55 0.16
N ASP A 23 1.67 -7.40 0.81
CA ASP A 23 0.76 -6.29 0.54
C ASP A 23 1.44 -4.96 0.91
N ALA A 24 1.38 -3.96 0.02
CA ALA A 24 2.07 -2.69 0.20
C ALA A 24 1.59 -1.93 1.45
N ASP A 25 0.29 -2.03 1.79
CA ASP A 25 -0.27 -1.45 3.02
C ASP A 25 0.39 -2.05 4.27
N LEU A 26 0.62 -3.36 4.29
CA LEU A 26 1.25 -4.05 5.42
C LEU A 26 2.73 -3.67 5.55
N VAL A 27 3.44 -3.59 4.42
CA VAL A 27 4.83 -3.14 4.39
C VAL A 27 4.94 -1.68 4.85
N ALA A 28 4.04 -0.81 4.41
CA ALA A 28 4.03 0.59 4.82
C ALA A 28 3.87 0.75 6.33
N VAL A 29 2.97 -0.02 6.96
CA VAL A 29 2.78 0.00 8.43
C VAL A 29 4.04 -0.46 9.16
N VAL A 30 4.61 -1.60 8.76
CA VAL A 30 5.82 -2.14 9.40
C VAL A 30 7.00 -1.17 9.28
N LEU A 31 7.23 -0.64 8.08
CA LEU A 31 8.34 0.29 7.84
C LEU A 31 8.16 1.57 8.64
N THR A 32 6.94 2.12 8.71
CA THR A 32 6.68 3.36 9.45
C THR A 32 6.98 3.19 10.95
N VAL A 33 6.51 2.11 11.55
CA VAL A 33 6.73 1.83 12.99
C VAL A 33 8.19 1.50 13.28
N THR A 34 8.83 0.72 12.41
CA THR A 34 10.26 0.37 12.55
C THR A 34 11.13 1.62 12.42
N TYR A 35 10.84 2.48 11.44
CA TYR A 35 11.52 3.75 11.25
C TYR A 35 11.36 4.65 12.48
N LEU A 36 10.15 4.76 13.04
CA LEU A 36 9.91 5.53 14.26
C LEU A 36 10.74 5.01 15.44
N GLY A 37 10.82 3.68 15.62
CA GLY A 37 11.66 3.09 16.64
C GLY A 37 13.17 3.33 16.41
N ALA A 38 13.61 3.37 15.15
CA ALA A 38 14.98 3.73 14.82
C ALA A 38 15.30 5.21 15.12
N VAL A 39 14.37 6.12 14.84
CA VAL A 39 14.50 7.56 15.18
C VAL A 39 14.61 7.76 16.70
N LEU A 40 13.94 6.92 17.48
CA LEU A 40 13.99 6.95 18.94
C LEU A 40 15.23 6.24 19.53
N ASP A 41 16.16 5.76 18.71
CA ASP A 41 17.34 4.94 19.11
C ASP A 41 16.98 3.59 19.77
N HIS A 42 15.74 3.13 19.55
CA HIS A 42 15.21 1.88 20.10
C HIS A 42 14.82 0.94 18.95
N ILE A 43 15.77 0.62 18.07
CA ILE A 43 15.53 -0.20 16.86
C ILE A 43 14.88 -1.54 17.22
N GLY A 44 15.35 -2.21 18.27
CA GLY A 44 14.80 -3.50 18.71
C GLY A 44 13.31 -3.42 19.11
N ALA A 45 12.94 -2.38 19.86
CA ALA A 45 11.55 -2.14 20.22
C ALA A 45 10.72 -1.72 18.99
N GLY A 46 11.30 -0.95 18.07
CA GLY A 46 10.68 -0.57 16.80
C GLY A 46 10.31 -1.77 15.92
N VAL A 47 11.23 -2.73 15.78
CA VAL A 47 10.99 -3.96 15.02
C VAL A 47 9.92 -4.81 15.69
N PHE A 48 9.97 -4.97 17.02
CA PHE A 48 8.96 -5.73 17.76
C PHE A 48 7.57 -5.11 17.63
N LEU A 49 7.46 -3.79 17.81
CA LEU A 49 6.21 -3.06 17.63
C LEU A 49 5.75 -3.09 16.17
N GLY A 50 6.66 -3.03 15.20
CA GLY A 50 6.34 -3.18 13.78
C GLY A 50 5.69 -4.53 13.48
N ALA A 51 6.22 -5.62 14.01
CA ALA A 51 5.63 -6.96 13.88
C ALA A 51 4.25 -7.05 14.55
N LEU A 52 4.09 -6.48 15.75
CA LEU A 52 2.81 -6.43 16.46
C LEU A 52 1.76 -5.62 15.66
N SER A 53 2.20 -4.51 15.07
CA SER A 53 1.37 -3.65 14.23
C SER A 53 0.91 -4.37 12.97
N ALA A 54 1.78 -5.18 12.35
CA ALA A 54 1.43 -5.99 11.19
C ALA A 54 0.33 -7.01 11.52
N TYR A 55 0.41 -7.66 12.68
CA TYR A 55 -0.62 -8.59 13.14
C TYR A 55 -1.97 -7.89 13.35
N GLY A 56 -1.95 -6.72 14.01
CA GLY A 56 -3.16 -5.89 14.18
C GLY A 56 -3.73 -5.43 12.83
N TRP A 57 -2.86 -5.01 11.92
CA TRP A 57 -3.25 -4.53 10.59
C TRP A 57 -3.88 -5.64 9.74
N HIS A 58 -3.34 -6.85 9.77
CA HIS A 58 -3.94 -8.01 9.08
C HIS A 58 -5.37 -8.27 9.58
N LYS A 59 -5.63 -8.10 10.88
CA LYS A 59 -6.97 -8.29 11.46
C LYS A 59 -7.96 -7.22 10.99
N VAL A 60 -7.51 -5.97 10.89
CA VAL A 60 -8.36 -4.83 10.51
C VAL A 60 -8.60 -4.77 9.01
N SER A 61 -7.57 -5.07 8.20
CA SER A 61 -7.67 -5.06 6.73
C SER A 61 -8.62 -6.13 6.19
N GLY A 62 -8.75 -7.26 6.89
CA GLY A 62 -9.72 -8.31 6.56
C GLY A 62 -11.19 -7.88 6.68
N LEU A 63 -11.49 -6.81 7.43
CA LEU A 63 -12.86 -6.34 7.68
C LEU A 63 -13.31 -5.21 6.73
N HIS A 64 -12.38 -4.44 6.17
CA HIS A 64 -12.69 -3.17 5.48
C HIS A 64 -12.51 -3.22 3.96
N GLY A 65 -12.08 -4.36 3.40
CA GLY A 65 -11.86 -4.52 1.97
C GLY A 65 -10.44 -4.13 1.51
N ARG A 66 -10.15 -4.38 0.22
CA ARG A 66 -8.81 -4.21 -0.37
C ARG A 66 -8.46 -2.72 -0.54
N GLY A 67 -7.20 -2.35 -0.31
CA GLY A 67 -6.72 -0.97 -0.49
C GLY A 67 -7.14 0.01 0.62
N TYR A 68 -7.59 -0.50 1.77
CA TYR A 68 -8.03 0.30 2.90
C TYR A 68 -6.95 1.25 3.42
N GLY A 69 -5.68 0.84 3.44
CA GLY A 69 -4.58 1.69 3.90
C GLY A 69 -4.38 2.92 3.02
N ALA A 70 -4.38 2.72 1.70
CA ALA A 70 -4.32 3.81 0.73
C ALA A 70 -5.53 4.75 0.85
N ALA A 71 -6.73 4.22 1.04
CA ALA A 71 -7.93 5.03 1.25
C ALA A 71 -7.87 5.85 2.55
N LEU A 72 -7.34 5.25 3.63
CA LEU A 72 -7.18 5.92 4.92
C LEU A 72 -6.14 7.04 4.82
N ALA A 73 -5.01 6.77 4.16
CA ALA A 73 -3.98 7.78 3.90
C ALA A 73 -4.50 8.91 3.00
N TYR A 74 -5.30 8.59 1.98
CA TYR A 74 -5.95 9.58 1.13
C TYR A 74 -6.83 10.54 1.95
N TRP A 75 -7.69 9.99 2.82
CA TRP A 75 -8.64 10.80 3.59
C TRP A 75 -8.04 11.53 4.79
N HIS A 76 -7.08 10.91 5.49
CA HIS A 76 -6.56 11.47 6.75
C HIS A 76 -5.22 12.20 6.60
N LEU A 77 -4.39 11.77 5.65
CA LEU A 77 -3.07 12.37 5.43
C LEU A 77 -3.06 13.29 4.21
N GLY A 78 -4.17 13.38 3.47
CA GLY A 78 -4.22 14.14 2.22
C GLY A 78 -3.21 13.61 1.20
N ALA A 79 -2.92 12.31 1.21
CA ALA A 79 -2.04 11.65 0.27
C ALA A 79 -2.70 11.59 -1.12
N SER A 80 -2.88 12.76 -1.74
CA SER A 80 -3.60 12.96 -2.99
C SER A 80 -2.85 13.94 -3.87
N SER A 81 -1.71 13.49 -4.39
CA SER A 81 -1.13 14.09 -5.60
C SER A 81 -0.83 13.00 -6.62
N PHE A 82 -1.81 12.13 -6.89
CA PHE A 82 -1.83 11.47 -8.18
C PHE A 82 -2.18 12.56 -9.21
N GLY A 83 -1.15 13.11 -9.85
CA GLY A 83 -1.33 14.11 -10.89
C GLY A 83 -2.32 13.62 -11.93
N ARG A 84 -3.40 14.38 -12.16
CA ARG A 84 -4.38 14.08 -13.22
C ARG A 84 -3.65 14.00 -14.56
N THR A 85 -3.52 12.78 -15.09
CA THR A 85 -2.97 12.54 -16.43
C THR A 85 -3.89 11.58 -17.18
N PRO A 86 -4.53 11.96 -18.31
CA PRO A 86 -4.58 13.27 -18.96
C PRO A 86 -5.80 14.12 -18.50
N PRO A 87 -5.83 15.43 -18.79
CA PRO A 87 -7.03 16.25 -18.61
C PRO A 87 -8.18 15.68 -19.46
N SER A 88 -9.34 15.47 -18.85
CA SER A 88 -10.53 14.92 -19.50
C SER A 88 -11.05 15.73 -20.69
N SER A 89 -10.47 16.92 -20.94
CA SER A 89 -10.70 17.77 -22.11
C SER A 89 -9.95 17.31 -23.37
N ALA A 90 -8.89 16.51 -23.25
CA ALA A 90 -8.16 15.94 -24.37
C ALA A 90 -8.73 14.57 -24.76
N ARG A 91 -9.99 14.55 -25.26
CA ARG A 91 -10.58 13.35 -25.88
C ARG A 91 -10.32 13.41 -27.39
N HIS A 92 -9.39 12.61 -27.88
CA HIS A 92 -9.28 12.37 -29.32
C HIS A 92 -10.32 11.32 -29.71
N PHE A 93 -11.38 11.74 -30.40
CA PHE A 93 -12.31 10.81 -31.03
C PHE A 93 -11.66 10.26 -32.29
N VAL A 94 -11.35 8.96 -32.29
CA VAL A 94 -10.95 8.25 -33.52
C VAL A 94 -12.23 8.04 -34.33
N ARG A 95 -12.23 8.53 -35.56
CA ARG A 95 -13.33 8.34 -36.53
C ARG A 95 -13.10 7.07 -37.33
#